data_AF-A0A1C5RZK8-F1
#
_entry.id   AF-A0A1C5RZK8-F1
#
_cell.length_a   1.000
_cell.length_b   1.000
_cell.length_c   1.000
_cell.angle_alpha   90.00
_cell.angle_beta   90.00
_cell.angle_gamma   90.00
#
_symmetry.space_group_name_H-M   'P 1'
#
loop_
_entity.id
_entity.type
_entity.pdbx_description
1 polymer ?
#
loop_
_entity_poly.entity_id
_entity_poly.type
_entity_poly.pdbx_seq_one_letter_code
_entity_poly.pdbx_strand_id
1 'polypeptide(L)'
;MATLAKLMQATLSGTQDRNIRFSDLQKVLTAFGFQCRIRGDHFIYWKNGIDEIINLQPDGSKAKPYQVKQIRNLILKYHLEV
;
A
#
# COMPACT_ATOMS: atom_id res chain seq x y z
N MET A 1 6.31 -15.87 -4.35
CA MET A 1 6.31 -14.53 -3.73
C MET A 1 6.86 -13.54 -4.75
N ALA A 2 6.18 -12.42 -5.01
CA ALA A 2 6.74 -11.37 -5.85
C ALA A 2 7.85 -10.62 -5.10
N THR A 3 8.91 -10.22 -5.79
CA THR A 3 9.97 -9.39 -5.21
C THR A 3 9.43 -7.98 -4.94
N LEU A 4 10.00 -7.28 -3.96
CA LEU A 4 9.59 -5.91 -3.64
C LEU A 4 9.64 -4.98 -4.86
N ALA A 5 10.68 -5.10 -5.69
CA ALA A 5 10.82 -4.35 -6.93
C ALA A 5 9.63 -4.56 -7.90
N LYS A 6 9.16 -5.81 -8.05
CA LYS A 6 7.99 -6.12 -8.90
C LYS A 6 6.70 -5.55 -8.31
N LEU A 7 6.55 -5.55 -6.99
CA LEU A 7 5.40 -4.96 -6.30
C LEU A 7 5.35 -3.44 -6.43
N MET A 8 6.53 -2.80 -6.28
CA MET A 8 6.72 -1.38 -6.52
C MET A 8 6.35 -0.98 -7.95
N GLN A 9 6.89 -1.71 -8.94
CA GLN A 9 6.56 -1.48 -10.35
C GLN A 9 5.07 -1.64 -10.63
N ALA A 10 4.45 -2.72 -10.12
CA ALA A 10 3.01 -2.95 -10.28
C ALA A 10 2.18 -1.80 -9.67
N THR A 11 2.51 -1.38 -8.43
CA THR A 11 1.82 -0.30 -7.72
C THR A 11 1.95 1.04 -8.44
N LEU A 12 3.15 1.39 -8.91
CA LEU A 12 3.42 2.67 -9.57
C LEU A 12 2.85 2.73 -10.99
N SER A 13 2.82 1.61 -11.72
CA SER A 13 2.31 1.56 -13.09
C SER A 13 0.83 1.92 -13.23
N GLY A 14 0.02 1.71 -12.19
CA GLY A 14 -1.43 1.95 -12.21
C GLY A 14 -2.26 1.01 -13.09
N THR A 15 -1.63 0.18 -13.92
CA THR A 15 -2.33 -0.80 -14.77
C THR A 15 -2.74 -2.06 -14.01
N GLN A 16 -2.16 -2.27 -12.82
CA GLN A 16 -2.34 -3.46 -12.01
C GLN A 16 -3.22 -3.25 -10.76
N ASP A 17 -3.90 -2.10 -10.62
CA ASP A 17 -4.64 -1.74 -9.40
C ASP A 17 -5.67 -2.82 -8.97
N ARG A 18 -6.25 -3.58 -9.93
CA ARG A 18 -7.19 -4.70 -9.67
C ARG A 18 -6.54 -6.05 -9.36
N ASN A 19 -5.22 -6.15 -9.49
CA ASN A 19 -4.46 -7.41 -9.45
C ASN A 19 -3.46 -7.49 -8.29
N ILE A 20 -3.38 -6.45 -7.45
CA ILE A 20 -2.51 -6.46 -6.28
C ILE A 20 -3.18 -7.22 -5.12
N ARG A 21 -2.46 -8.21 -4.57
CA ARG A 21 -2.89 -8.90 -3.34
C ARG A 21 -2.81 -7.94 -2.16
N PHE A 22 -3.74 -8.05 -1.22
CA PHE A 22 -3.72 -7.20 -0.03
C PHE A 22 -2.39 -7.31 0.70
N SER A 23 -1.93 -8.54 0.96
CA SER A 23 -0.66 -8.82 1.62
C SER A 23 0.56 -8.28 0.88
N ASP A 24 0.50 -8.12 -0.44
CA ASP A 24 1.59 -7.52 -1.22
C ASP A 24 1.59 -5.99 -1.07
N LEU A 25 0.42 -5.35 -1.01
CA LEU A 25 0.32 -3.93 -0.70
C LEU A 25 0.81 -3.62 0.73
N GLN A 26 0.55 -4.52 1.68
CA GLN A 26 1.10 -4.41 3.05
C GLN A 26 2.63 -4.44 3.03
N LYS A 27 3.25 -5.34 2.26
CA LYS A 27 4.73 -5.39 2.13
C LYS A 27 5.31 -4.10 1.58
N VAL A 28 4.65 -3.47 0.62
CA VAL A 28 5.07 -2.17 0.08
C VAL A 28 5.07 -1.11 1.21
N LEU A 29 4.00 -1.03 1.99
CA LEU A 29 3.91 -0.09 3.10
C LEU A 29 4.95 -0.37 4.20
N THR A 30 5.17 -1.63 4.53
CA THR A 30 6.22 -2.03 5.48
C THR A 30 7.60 -1.65 4.98
N ALA A 31 7.88 -1.82 3.69
CA ALA A 31 9.17 -1.43 3.10
C ALA A 31 9.42 0.07 3.19
N PHE A 32 8.37 0.89 3.07
CA PHE A 32 8.45 2.34 3.28
C PHE A 32 8.47 2.76 4.76
N GLY A 33 8.48 1.81 5.70
CA GLY A 33 8.52 2.10 7.14
C GLY A 33 7.20 2.61 7.72
N PHE A 34 6.06 2.32 7.08
CA PHE A 34 4.76 2.57 7.71
C PHE A 34 4.53 1.60 8.87
N GLN A 35 4.02 2.15 9.97
CA GLN A 35 3.50 1.40 11.10
C GLN A 35 2.04 1.02 10.85
N CYS A 36 1.58 -0.08 11.46
CA CYS A 36 0.22 -0.59 11.27
C CYS A 36 -0.44 -0.90 12.62
N ARG A 37 -1.71 -0.50 12.75
CA ARG A 37 -2.63 -0.90 13.82
C ARG A 37 -3.86 -1.54 13.19
N ILE A 38 -4.29 -2.65 13.76
CA ILE A 38 -5.46 -3.39 13.28
C ILE A 38 -6.65 -3.11 14.21
N ARG A 39 -7.82 -2.84 13.62
CA ARG A 39 -9.10 -2.70 14.33
C ARG A 39 -10.19 -3.42 13.54
N GLY A 40 -10.53 -4.64 13.95
CA GLY A 40 -11.40 -5.51 13.15
C GLY A 40 -10.70 -5.91 11.86
N ASP A 41 -11.34 -5.68 10.72
CA ASP A 41 -10.79 -5.89 9.38
C ASP A 41 -10.13 -4.64 8.76
N HIS A 42 -10.07 -3.55 9.52
CA HIS A 42 -9.38 -2.33 9.14
C HIS A 42 -7.92 -2.33 9.58
N PHE A 43 -7.03 -2.04 8.64
CA PHE A 43 -5.59 -1.90 8.80
C PHE A 43 -5.23 -0.42 8.63
N ILE A 44 -4.92 0.22 9.75
CA ILE A 44 -4.62 1.65 9.82
C ILE A 44 -3.11 1.82 9.76
N TYR A 45 -2.61 2.49 8.72
CA TYR A 45 -1.20 2.78 8.52
C TYR A 45 -0.87 4.26 8.74
N TRP A 46 0.28 4.52 9.35
CA TRP A 46 0.84 5.87 9.51
C TRP A 46 2.38 5.81 9.47
N LYS A 47 3.02 6.95 9.20
CA LYS A 47 4.47 7.09 9.20
C LYS A 47 4.83 8.50 9.64
N ASN A 48 5.85 8.64 10.50
CA ASN A 48 6.35 9.97 10.87
C ASN A 48 6.84 10.73 9.63
N GLY A 49 6.42 12.00 9.52
CA GLY A 49 6.71 12.84 8.35
C GLY A 49 5.75 12.64 7.16
N ILE A 50 4.69 11.83 7.33
CA ILE A 50 3.58 11.69 6.38
C ILE A 50 2.31 12.08 7.12
N ASP A 51 1.58 13.06 6.60
CA ASP A 51 0.40 13.61 7.28
C ASP A 51 -0.81 12.67 7.16
N GLU A 52 -0.88 11.88 6.08
CA GLU A 52 -2.00 11.00 5.81
C GLU A 52 -1.95 9.72 6.65
N ILE A 53 -3.05 9.49 7.36
CA ILE A 53 -3.38 8.19 7.93
C ILE A 53 -4.16 7.40 6.89
N ILE A 54 -3.68 6.20 6.57
CA ILE A 54 -4.25 5.35 5.54
C ILE A 54 -5.07 4.26 6.22
N ASN A 55 -6.34 4.10 5.84
CA ASN A 55 -7.17 2.99 6.31
C ASN A 55 -7.39 2.00 5.16
N LEU A 56 -6.78 0.84 5.27
CA LEU A 56 -6.89 -0.25 4.31
C LEU A 56 -7.80 -1.36 4.85
N GLN A 57 -8.51 -2.01 3.94
CA GLN A 57 -9.41 -3.13 4.24
C GLN A 57 -9.33 -4.09 3.05
N PRO A 58 -9.07 -5.38 3.28
CA PRO A 58 -9.00 -6.36 2.19
C PRO A 58 -10.36 -6.53 1.50
N ASP A 59 -10.31 -6.93 0.23
CA ASP A 59 -11.43 -7.48 -0.53
C ASP A 59 -11.08 -8.92 -0.91
N GLY A 60 -11.48 -9.86 -0.04
CA GLY A 60 -10.98 -11.23 -0.07
C GLY A 60 -9.46 -11.28 0.06
N SER A 61 -8.78 -11.77 -0.97
CA SER A 61 -7.29 -11.83 -1.01
C SER A 61 -6.62 -10.61 -1.65
N LYS A 62 -7.41 -9.67 -2.19
CA LYS A 62 -6.93 -8.53 -2.98
C LYS A 62 -7.06 -7.22 -2.22
N ALA A 63 -6.22 -6.25 -2.61
CA ALA A 63 -6.44 -4.87 -2.24
C ALA A 63 -7.55 -4.28 -3.11
N LYS A 64 -8.30 -3.32 -2.56
CA LYS A 64 -9.28 -2.58 -3.36
C LYS A 64 -8.54 -1.68 -4.35
N PRO A 65 -8.95 -1.55 -5.62
CA PRO A 65 -8.20 -0.78 -6.62
C PRO A 65 -7.95 0.68 -6.22
N TYR A 66 -8.92 1.31 -5.55
CA TYR A 66 -8.77 2.68 -5.06
C TYR A 66 -7.73 2.80 -3.95
N GLN A 67 -7.55 1.76 -3.13
CA GLN A 67 -6.52 1.72 -2.09
C GLN A 67 -5.13 1.63 -2.73
N VAL A 68 -4.97 0.82 -3.78
CA VAL A 68 -3.72 0.78 -4.55
C VAL A 68 -3.40 2.16 -5.14
N LYS A 69 -4.40 2.79 -5.77
CA LYS A 69 -4.26 4.17 -6.29
C LYS A 69 -3.90 5.17 -5.18
N GLN A 70 -4.50 5.05 -4.00
CA GLN A 70 -4.18 5.90 -2.84
C GLN A 70 -2.71 5.74 -2.43
N ILE A 71 -2.22 4.50 -2.32
CA ILE A 71 -0.81 4.24 -1.98
C ILE A 71 0.13 4.79 -3.05
N ARG A 72 -0.16 4.55 -4.34
CA ARG A 72 0.60 5.11 -5.46
C ARG A 72 0.69 6.63 -5.37
N ASN A 73 -0.43 7.31 -5.17
CA ASN A 73 -0.46 8.77 -5.06
C ASN A 73 0.37 9.27 -3.88
N LEU A 74 0.35 8.55 -2.75
CA LEU A 74 1.13 8.90 -1.58
C LEU A 74 2.63 8.74 -1.84
N ILE A 75 3.05 7.65 -2.48
CA ILE A 75 4.46 7.44 -2.89
C ILE A 75 4.94 8.59 -3.76
N LEU A 76 4.12 9.00 -4.75
CA LEU A 76 4.45 10.10 -5.66
C LEU A 76 4.47 11.46 -4.94
N LYS A 77 3.50 11.72 -4.04
CA LYS A 77 3.39 12.99 -3.30
C LYS A 77 4.60 13.23 -2.38
N TYR A 78 5.04 12.18 -1.69
CA TYR A 78 6.13 12.29 -0.71
C TYR A 78 7.48 11.82 -1.22
N HIS A 79 7.58 11.50 -2.53
CA HIS A 79 8.79 10.96 -3.15
C HIS A 79 9.41 9.83 -2.32
N LEU A 80 8.58 8.86 -1.94
CA LEU A 80 9.03 7.80 -1.04
C LEU A 80 10.03 6.88 -1.76
N GLU A 81 11.15 6.64 -1.10
CA GLU A 81 12.21 5.72 -1.52
C GLU A 81 12.37 4.61 -0.46
N VAL A 82 12.73 3.42 -0.91
CA VAL A 82 12.96 2.23 -0.06
C VAL A 82 14.45 2.05 0.16
#